data_AF-A0A397BTP4-F1
#
_entry.id   AF-A0A397BTP4-F1
#
_cell.length_a   1.000
_cell.length_b   1.000
_cell.length_c   1.000
_cell.angle_alpha   90.00
_cell.angle_beta   90.00
_cell.angle_gamma   90.00
#
_symmetry.space_group_name_H-M   'P 1'
#
loop_
_entity.id
_entity.type
_entity.pdbx_description
1 polymer ?
#
loop_
_entity_poly.entity_id
_entity_poly.type
_entity_poly.pdbx_seq_one_letter_code
_entity_poly.pdbx_strand_id
1 'polypeptide(L)'
;GVSSKVTAADMERTCMDAGMYERWDKIVRGTGDSGWVLRHYLDNEGGVPSDVWRHWWMLEDMGADLEAFVTQELPLASLVEHHAEHFRYHVPKSSGHTLTSLFSLMEEGAVGVPIEQYSLSDTTLEEIFNGMAAGQEEEREAVHGVHRHLLNASSIQAVTSYHRTSSMTRLRESDRL
;
A
#
# COMPACT_ATOMS: atom_id res chain seq x y z
N GLY A 1 -30.34 1.60 11.33
CA GLY A 1 -30.01 2.30 12.58
C GLY A 1 -29.21 3.53 12.23
N VAL A 2 -29.37 4.63 12.94
CA VAL A 2 -28.61 5.86 12.67
C VAL A 2 -27.11 5.52 12.73
N SER A 3 -26.37 5.72 11.62
CA SER A 3 -24.92 5.56 11.63
C SER A 3 -24.36 6.59 12.61
N SER A 4 -23.80 6.13 13.72
CA SER A 4 -23.14 7.01 14.68
C SER A 4 -21.91 7.62 14.03
N LYS A 5 -21.73 8.93 14.17
CA LYS A 5 -20.49 9.60 13.73
C LYS A 5 -19.44 9.50 14.84
N VAL A 6 -18.19 9.29 14.47
CA VAL A 6 -17.02 9.34 15.32
C VAL A 6 -16.41 10.73 15.18
N THR A 7 -16.21 11.43 16.29
CA THR A 7 -15.68 12.80 16.26
C THR A 7 -14.16 12.80 16.17
N ALA A 8 -13.58 13.95 15.78
CA ALA A 8 -12.13 14.14 15.80
C ALA A 8 -11.50 13.83 17.17
N ALA A 9 -12.16 14.23 18.27
CA ALA A 9 -11.68 13.96 19.63
C ALA A 9 -11.72 12.46 19.99
N ASP A 10 -12.71 11.71 19.50
CA ASP A 10 -12.79 10.26 19.69
C ASP A 10 -11.69 9.54 18.90
N MET A 11 -11.45 9.97 17.66
CA MET A 11 -10.39 9.42 16.79
C MET A 11 -9.01 9.70 17.35
N GLU A 12 -8.74 10.94 17.78
CA GLU A 12 -7.49 11.33 18.43
C GLU A 12 -7.22 10.44 19.65
N ARG A 13 -8.20 10.33 20.54
CA ARG A 13 -8.08 9.46 21.73
C ARG A 13 -7.79 8.01 21.33
N THR A 14 -8.50 7.48 20.34
CA THR A 14 -8.30 6.10 19.87
C THR A 14 -6.88 5.88 19.34
N CYS A 15 -6.36 6.81 18.53
CA CYS A 15 -4.99 6.74 18.02
C CYS A 15 -3.96 6.81 19.17
N MET A 16 -4.16 7.71 20.14
CA MET A 16 -3.24 7.89 21.27
C MET A 16 -3.21 6.67 22.19
N ASP A 17 -4.38 6.13 22.53
CA ASP A 17 -4.51 4.96 23.40
C ASP A 17 -3.92 3.70 22.75
N ALA A 18 -3.98 3.60 21.41
CA ALA A 18 -3.37 2.52 20.64
C ALA A 18 -1.87 2.72 20.35
N GLY A 19 -1.29 3.88 20.69
CA GLY A 19 0.09 4.24 20.32
C GLY A 19 0.31 4.49 18.83
N MET A 20 -0.77 4.67 18.06
CA MET A 20 -0.77 4.88 16.61
C MET A 20 -0.74 6.37 16.26
N TYR A 21 0.31 7.07 16.71
CA TYR A 21 0.42 8.54 16.55
C TYR A 21 0.46 8.98 15.08
N GLU A 22 1.13 8.19 14.22
CA GLU A 22 1.24 8.45 12.79
C GLU A 22 -0.13 8.44 12.09
N ARG A 23 -1.07 7.60 12.56
CA ARG A 23 -2.44 7.58 12.04
C ARG A 23 -3.16 8.89 12.34
N TRP A 24 -2.99 9.43 13.53
CA TRP A 24 -3.57 10.72 13.87
C TRP A 24 -2.99 11.86 13.02
N ASP A 25 -1.66 11.89 12.85
CA ASP A 25 -1.01 12.90 11.99
C ASP A 25 -1.52 12.81 10.54
N LYS A 26 -1.63 11.59 9.99
CA LYS A 26 -2.20 11.30 8.67
C LYS A 26 -3.63 11.84 8.51
N ILE A 27 -4.50 11.63 9.51
CA ILE A 27 -5.88 12.13 9.53
C ILE A 27 -5.91 13.65 9.60
N VAL A 28 -5.16 14.25 10.53
CA VAL A 28 -5.17 15.69 10.76
C VAL A 28 -4.63 16.44 9.56
N ARG A 29 -3.55 15.96 8.94
CA ARG A 29 -2.99 16.62 7.75
C ARG A 29 -3.73 16.27 6.47
N GLY A 30 -4.57 15.23 6.48
CA GLY A 30 -5.20 14.71 5.27
C GLY A 30 -4.16 14.18 4.27
N THR A 31 -3.06 13.62 4.77
CA THR A 31 -1.91 13.20 3.97
C THR A 31 -1.91 11.70 3.67
N GLY A 32 -0.90 11.28 2.92
CA GLY A 32 -0.76 9.90 2.47
C GLY A 32 -1.80 9.56 1.39
N ASP A 33 -1.99 8.26 1.19
CA ASP A 33 -2.91 7.69 0.22
C ASP A 33 -4.39 7.74 0.69
N SER A 34 -4.62 7.80 2.01
CA SER A 34 -5.95 7.58 2.59
C SER A 34 -6.40 8.65 3.60
N GLY A 35 -5.50 9.47 4.17
CA GLY A 35 -5.85 10.36 5.29
C GLY A 35 -6.88 11.44 4.93
N TRP A 36 -6.87 11.88 3.67
CA TRP A 36 -7.77 12.89 3.14
C TRP A 36 -9.25 12.51 3.24
N VAL A 37 -9.59 11.21 3.19
CA VAL A 37 -11.00 10.77 3.22
C VAL A 37 -11.65 11.10 4.55
N LEU A 38 -10.93 10.84 5.65
CA LEU A 38 -11.40 11.13 7.00
C LEU A 38 -11.41 12.63 7.25
N ARG A 39 -10.37 13.33 6.77
CA ARG A 39 -10.28 14.79 6.85
C ARG A 39 -11.47 15.47 6.17
N HIS A 40 -11.87 14.99 4.99
CA HIS A 40 -13.02 15.50 4.26
C HIS A 40 -14.31 15.41 5.10
N TYR A 41 -14.57 14.27 5.76
CA TYR A 41 -15.72 14.13 6.66
C TYR A 41 -15.65 15.05 7.87
N LEU A 42 -14.47 15.21 8.47
CA LEU A 42 -14.30 16.09 9.63
C LEU A 42 -14.60 17.56 9.28
N ASP A 43 -14.10 18.02 8.12
CA ASP A 43 -14.26 19.42 7.68
C ASP A 43 -15.71 19.73 7.22
N ASN A 44 -16.39 18.78 6.56
CA ASN A 44 -17.69 19.04 5.93
C ASN A 44 -18.89 18.54 6.75
N GLU A 45 -18.69 17.53 7.59
CA GLU A 45 -19.76 16.77 8.22
C GLU A 45 -19.67 16.71 9.74
N GLY A 46 -18.64 17.31 10.34
CA GLY A 46 -18.43 17.39 11.79
C GLY A 46 -18.10 16.06 12.46
N GLY A 47 -17.90 14.99 11.69
CA GLY A 47 -17.61 13.65 12.18
C GLY A 47 -17.69 12.60 11.07
N VAL A 48 -16.96 11.50 11.25
CA VAL A 48 -16.85 10.42 10.27
C VAL A 48 -17.87 9.33 10.60
N PRO A 49 -18.64 8.79 9.63
CA PRO A 49 -19.47 7.61 9.87
C PRO A 49 -18.67 6.45 10.49
N SER A 50 -19.22 5.77 11.50
CA SER A 50 -18.49 4.72 12.26
C SER A 50 -17.97 3.58 11.39
N ASP A 51 -18.70 3.24 10.33
CA ASP A 51 -18.32 2.26 9.32
C ASP A 51 -17.12 2.71 8.49
N VAL A 52 -17.10 3.98 8.06
CA VAL A 52 -15.95 4.56 7.35
C VAL A 52 -14.71 4.57 8.24
N TRP A 53 -14.86 4.99 9.51
CA TRP A 53 -13.76 4.97 10.48
C TRP A 53 -13.17 3.56 10.68
N ARG A 54 -14.04 2.57 10.94
CA ARG A 54 -13.63 1.17 11.15
C ARG A 54 -12.96 0.59 9.91
N HIS A 55 -13.52 0.87 8.74
CA HIS A 55 -12.96 0.39 7.48
C HIS A 55 -11.58 0.98 7.22
N TRP A 56 -11.42 2.30 7.40
CA TRP A 56 -10.12 2.96 7.28
C TRP A 56 -9.10 2.36 8.25
N TRP A 57 -9.45 2.19 9.53
CA TRP A 57 -8.55 1.60 10.51
C TRP A 57 -8.08 0.20 10.12
N MET A 58 -9.01 -0.64 9.65
CA MET A 58 -8.72 -1.99 9.17
C MET A 58 -7.76 -1.96 7.96
N LEU A 59 -7.95 -1.04 7.01
CA LEU A 59 -7.06 -0.91 5.87
C LEU A 59 -5.64 -0.49 6.29
N GLU A 60 -5.51 0.40 7.27
CA GLU A 60 -4.19 0.78 7.81
C GLU A 60 -3.51 -0.37 8.57
N ASP A 61 -4.27 -1.23 9.26
CA ASP A 61 -3.73 -2.45 9.90
C ASP A 61 -3.22 -3.42 8.81
N MET A 62 -4.06 -3.70 7.79
CA MET A 62 -3.70 -4.58 6.68
C MET A 62 -2.49 -4.08 5.90
N GLY A 63 -2.40 -2.76 5.68
CA GLY A 63 -1.27 -2.13 5.00
C GLY A 63 0.02 -2.28 5.79
N ALA A 64 -0.02 -2.07 7.11
CA ALA A 64 1.14 -2.25 7.98
C ALA A 64 1.61 -3.72 8.01
N ASP A 65 0.68 -4.68 8.07
CA ASP A 65 1.00 -6.10 8.02
C ASP A 65 1.67 -6.49 6.69
N LEU A 66 1.17 -5.96 5.56
CA LEU A 66 1.77 -6.19 4.26
C LEU A 66 3.17 -5.56 4.14
N GLU A 67 3.34 -4.32 4.61
CA GLU A 67 4.64 -3.64 4.60
C GLU A 67 5.67 -4.40 5.43
N ALA A 68 5.28 -4.91 6.61
CA ALA A 68 6.13 -5.73 7.46
C ALA A 68 6.54 -7.03 6.74
N PHE A 69 5.59 -7.71 6.11
CA PHE A 69 5.87 -8.92 5.32
C PHE A 69 6.85 -8.65 4.17
N VAL A 70 6.60 -7.63 3.36
CA VAL A 70 7.46 -7.30 2.22
C VAL A 70 8.85 -6.89 2.70
N THR A 71 8.94 -6.11 3.77
CA THR A 71 10.24 -5.70 4.34
C THR A 71 11.04 -6.90 4.86
N GLN A 72 10.37 -7.88 5.45
CA GLN A 72 10.99 -9.10 5.96
C GLN A 72 11.46 -10.03 4.83
N GLU A 73 10.58 -10.34 3.88
CA GLU A 73 10.83 -11.36 2.86
C GLU A 73 11.55 -10.81 1.61
N LEU A 74 11.36 -9.52 1.32
CA LEU A 74 11.89 -8.83 0.15
C LEU A 74 12.59 -7.51 0.57
N PRO A 75 13.70 -7.56 1.32
CA PRO A 75 14.32 -6.37 1.92
C PRO A 75 14.88 -5.36 0.91
N LEU A 76 15.04 -5.76 -0.36
CA LEU A 76 15.44 -4.87 -1.45
C LEU A 76 14.25 -4.31 -2.24
N ALA A 77 13.02 -4.74 -1.92
CA ALA A 77 11.83 -4.20 -2.57
C ALA A 77 11.57 -2.77 -2.14
N SER A 78 11.05 -1.97 -3.06
CA SER A 78 10.66 -0.59 -2.81
C SER A 78 9.19 -0.40 -3.18
N LEU A 79 8.41 0.21 -2.29
CA LEU A 79 7.04 0.63 -2.61
C LEU A 79 7.08 1.69 -3.70
N VAL A 80 6.37 1.44 -4.80
CA VAL A 80 6.30 2.36 -5.94
C VAL A 80 4.97 3.10 -5.95
N GLU A 81 3.91 2.44 -5.52
CA GLU A 81 2.56 3.01 -5.48
C GLU A 81 1.74 2.33 -4.40
N HIS A 82 0.93 3.14 -3.72
CA HIS A 82 -0.04 2.71 -2.74
C HIS A 82 -1.31 3.53 -2.94
N HIS A 83 -2.41 2.84 -3.20
CA HIS A 83 -3.73 3.43 -3.35
C HIS A 83 -4.78 2.52 -2.70
N ALA A 84 -5.30 2.95 -1.56
CA ALA A 84 -6.27 2.19 -0.78
C ALA A 84 -5.75 0.78 -0.43
N GLU A 85 -6.43 -0.28 -0.88
CA GLU A 85 -6.03 -1.68 -0.67
C GLU A 85 -4.97 -2.19 -1.65
N HIS A 86 -4.53 -1.37 -2.62
CA HIS A 86 -3.61 -1.79 -3.67
C HIS A 86 -2.19 -1.27 -3.41
N PHE A 87 -1.24 -2.20 -3.35
CA PHE A 87 0.17 -1.91 -3.17
C PHE A 87 0.96 -2.46 -4.34
N ARG A 88 1.89 -1.64 -4.86
CA ARG A 88 2.79 -2.03 -5.93
C ARG A 88 4.23 -1.87 -5.49
N TYR A 89 4.95 -2.98 -5.45
CA TYR A 89 6.36 -3.02 -5.10
C TYR A 89 7.21 -3.31 -6.33
N HIS A 90 8.38 -2.66 -6.40
CA HIS A 90 9.43 -3.00 -7.34
C HIS A 90 10.49 -3.83 -6.62
N VAL A 91 10.77 -5.03 -7.14
CA VAL A 91 11.81 -5.93 -6.62
C VAL A 91 13.01 -5.86 -7.58
N PRO A 92 14.17 -5.31 -7.15
CA PRO A 92 15.35 -5.21 -8.01
C PRO A 92 15.87 -6.59 -8.42
N LYS A 93 16.34 -6.74 -9.67
CA LYS A 93 16.99 -7.98 -10.15
C LYS A 93 18.21 -8.39 -9.32
N SER A 94 18.89 -7.43 -8.69
CA SER A 94 20.03 -7.68 -7.79
C SER A 94 19.66 -8.44 -6.52
N SER A 95 18.37 -8.56 -6.20
CA SER A 95 17.88 -9.42 -5.11
C SER A 95 18.05 -10.91 -5.38
N GLY A 96 18.28 -11.32 -6.63
CA GLY A 96 18.40 -12.72 -7.01
C GLY A 96 17.07 -13.47 -7.07
N HIS A 97 15.94 -12.80 -6.83
CA HIS A 97 14.62 -13.40 -7.00
C HIS A 97 14.27 -13.57 -8.48
N THR A 98 13.72 -14.74 -8.80
CA THR A 98 13.03 -15.02 -10.06
C THR A 98 11.52 -14.91 -9.85
N LEU A 99 10.75 -14.72 -10.93
CA LEU A 99 9.28 -14.76 -10.85
C LEU A 99 8.77 -16.04 -10.17
N THR A 100 9.36 -17.20 -10.49
CA THR A 100 9.00 -18.47 -9.84
C THR A 100 9.25 -18.45 -8.33
N SER A 101 10.39 -17.91 -7.88
CA SER A 101 10.68 -17.78 -6.45
C SER A 101 9.75 -16.78 -5.76
N LEU A 102 9.37 -15.69 -6.43
CA LEU A 102 8.42 -14.71 -5.89
C LEU A 102 7.02 -15.30 -5.81
N PHE A 103 6.57 -16.05 -6.83
CA PHE A 103 5.31 -16.78 -6.76
C PHE A 103 5.30 -17.75 -5.58
N SER A 104 6.38 -18.52 -5.39
CA SER A 104 6.47 -19.48 -4.27
C SER A 104 6.45 -18.76 -2.92
N LEU A 105 7.20 -17.65 -2.80
CA LEU A 105 7.24 -16.81 -1.61
C LEU A 105 5.87 -16.23 -1.27
N MET A 106 5.15 -15.70 -2.26
CA MET A 106 3.81 -15.14 -2.04
C MET A 106 2.81 -16.22 -1.63
N GLU A 107 2.89 -17.44 -2.17
CA GLU A 107 2.00 -18.54 -1.79
C GLU A 107 2.30 -19.08 -0.37
N GLU A 108 3.57 -19.17 0.00
CA GLU A 108 4.00 -19.64 1.34
C GLU A 108 3.77 -18.57 2.41
N GLY A 109 4.04 -17.30 2.07
CA GLY A 109 3.97 -16.15 2.97
C GLY A 109 2.56 -15.56 3.13
N ALA A 110 1.69 -15.67 2.11
CA ALA A 110 0.31 -15.16 2.18
C ALA A 110 -0.55 -15.87 3.23
N VAL A 111 -0.09 -16.98 3.82
CA VAL A 111 -0.81 -17.65 4.91
C VAL A 111 -0.91 -16.74 6.15
N GLY A 112 -0.03 -15.75 6.30
CA GLY A 112 0.00 -14.82 7.44
C GLY A 112 -0.41 -13.37 7.14
N VAL A 113 -0.68 -13.02 5.88
CA VAL A 113 -0.95 -11.63 5.45
C VAL A 113 -2.25 -11.61 4.67
N PRO A 114 -3.14 -10.61 4.87
CA PRO A 114 -4.45 -10.59 4.23
C PRO A 114 -4.37 -10.14 2.76
N ILE A 115 -3.68 -10.92 1.92
CA ILE A 115 -3.52 -10.70 0.48
C ILE A 115 -4.60 -11.51 -0.26
N GLU A 116 -5.60 -10.82 -0.80
CA GLU A 116 -6.65 -11.47 -1.60
C GLU A 116 -6.18 -11.75 -3.04
N GLN A 117 -5.45 -10.82 -3.65
CA GLN A 117 -5.05 -10.91 -5.05
C GLN A 117 -3.67 -10.31 -5.22
N TYR A 118 -2.84 -10.94 -6.06
CA TYR A 118 -1.53 -10.39 -6.43
C TYR A 118 -1.21 -10.69 -7.89
N SER A 119 -0.37 -9.85 -8.48
CA SER A 119 0.20 -10.08 -9.80
C SER A 119 1.70 -9.82 -9.73
N LEU A 120 2.46 -10.60 -10.52
CA LEU A 120 3.90 -10.42 -10.65
C LEU A 120 4.20 -10.25 -12.13
N SER A 121 4.94 -9.19 -12.46
CA SER A 121 5.36 -8.90 -13.82
C SER A 121 6.81 -8.47 -13.83
N ASP A 122 7.56 -8.88 -14.84
CA ASP A 122 8.84 -8.25 -15.13
C ASP A 122 8.61 -6.79 -15.53
N THR A 123 9.37 -5.86 -14.94
CA THR A 123 9.35 -4.46 -15.36
C THR A 123 9.77 -4.36 -16.82
N THR A 124 8.92 -3.74 -17.61
CA THR A 124 9.09 -3.69 -19.06
C THR A 124 10.12 -2.64 -19.47
N LEU A 125 10.70 -2.79 -20.66
CA LEU A 125 11.50 -1.72 -21.25
C LEU A 125 10.68 -0.42 -21.43
N GLU A 126 9.37 -0.53 -21.65
CA GLU A 126 8.46 0.61 -21.80
C GLU A 126 8.23 1.36 -20.48
N GLU A 127 8.11 0.64 -19.35
CA GLU A 127 8.02 1.25 -18.01
C GLU A 127 9.35 1.87 -17.57
N ILE A 128 10.49 1.25 -17.94
CA ILE A 128 11.81 1.86 -17.77
C ILE A 128 11.91 3.13 -18.63
N PHE A 129 11.43 3.10 -19.88
CA PHE A 129 11.42 4.26 -20.76
C PHE A 129 10.50 5.37 -20.24
N ASN A 130 9.31 5.02 -19.75
CA ASN A 130 8.34 5.94 -19.18
C ASN A 130 8.87 6.56 -17.88
N GLY A 131 9.55 5.78 -17.03
CA GLY A 131 10.25 6.31 -15.85
C GLY A 131 11.42 7.23 -16.20
N MET A 132 12.19 6.91 -17.24
CA MET A 132 13.25 7.78 -17.78
C MET A 132 12.70 9.04 -18.45
N ALA A 133 11.52 8.97 -19.07
CA ALA A 133 10.85 10.11 -19.72
C ALA A 133 10.19 11.03 -18.68
N ALA A 134 9.55 10.48 -17.65
CA ALA A 134 9.00 11.24 -16.53
C ALA A 134 10.10 12.01 -15.78
N GLY A 135 11.31 11.45 -15.67
CA GLY A 135 12.48 12.15 -15.12
C GLY A 135 13.13 13.18 -16.05
N GLN A 136 12.72 13.31 -17.31
CA GLN A 136 13.26 14.29 -18.27
C GLN A 136 12.39 15.55 -18.45
N GLU A 137 11.14 15.55 -17.98
CA GLU A 137 10.32 16.78 -17.90
C GLU A 137 10.70 17.68 -16.70
N GLU A 138 11.44 17.16 -15.72
CA GLU A 138 11.86 17.88 -14.51
C GLU A 138 13.21 18.64 -14.67
N GLU A 139 13.67 18.91 -15.90
CA GLU A 139 14.79 19.85 -16.15
C GLU A 139 14.35 21.23 -16.66
N ARG A 140 13.04 21.54 -16.65
CA ARG A 140 12.57 22.91 -17.00
C ARG A 140 11.81 23.69 -15.94
N GLU A 141 11.34 23.10 -14.85
CA GLU A 141 10.66 23.88 -13.81
C GLU A 141 11.03 23.42 -12.40
N ALA A 142 11.78 24.27 -11.71
CA ALA A 142 12.18 24.07 -10.32
C ALA A 142 10.98 24.27 -9.38
N VAL A 143 10.35 23.20 -8.87
CA VAL A 143 9.59 23.23 -7.59
C VAL A 143 9.59 21.86 -6.87
N HIS A 144 10.38 21.78 -5.79
CA HIS A 144 10.20 21.03 -4.53
C HIS A 144 9.42 19.69 -4.53
N GLY A 145 10.16 18.57 -4.60
CA GLY A 145 9.72 17.25 -4.13
C GLY A 145 10.91 16.27 -4.10
N VAL A 146 11.18 15.63 -2.97
CA VAL A 146 12.38 14.79 -2.79
C VAL A 146 12.24 13.47 -3.56
N HIS A 147 12.91 13.34 -4.70
CA HIS A 147 13.09 12.07 -5.42
C HIS A 147 14.49 11.49 -5.20
N ARG A 148 14.57 10.23 -4.75
CA ARG A 148 15.85 9.50 -4.62
C ARG A 148 15.71 8.00 -4.94
N HIS A 149 15.99 7.60 -6.17
CA HIS A 149 17.21 6.90 -6.60
C HIS A 149 17.00 6.33 -8.02
N LEU A 150 17.90 6.66 -8.94
CA LEU A 150 17.90 6.24 -10.34
C LEU A 150 18.26 4.74 -10.47
N LEU A 151 17.46 3.98 -11.23
CA LEU A 151 17.73 2.58 -11.57
C LEU A 151 18.69 2.51 -12.77
N ASN A 152 19.84 1.84 -12.57
CA ASN A 152 20.84 1.65 -13.60
C ASN A 152 20.42 0.52 -14.56
N ALA A 153 20.43 0.80 -15.87
CA ALA A 153 19.95 -0.10 -16.90
C ALA A 153 20.98 -1.19 -17.23
N SER A 154 20.66 -2.44 -16.93
CA SER A 154 21.34 -3.59 -17.54
C SER A 154 20.37 -4.78 -17.64
N SER A 155 20.26 -5.30 -18.87
CA SER A 155 19.60 -6.55 -19.31
C SER A 155 18.19 -6.43 -19.91
N ILE A 156 18.17 -6.36 -21.25
CA ILE A 156 17.02 -6.47 -22.16
C ILE A 156 16.41 -7.88 -22.06
N GLN A 157 15.16 -7.99 -21.59
CA GLN A 157 14.32 -9.19 -21.72
C GLN A 157 12.86 -8.79 -22.02
N ALA A 158 12.14 -9.67 -22.72
CA ALA A 158 10.75 -9.46 -23.13
C ALA A 158 9.79 -9.51 -21.92
N VAL A 159 8.78 -8.65 -21.97
CA VAL A 159 7.75 -8.47 -20.95
C VAL A 159 6.89 -9.72 -20.84
N THR A 160 6.78 -10.26 -19.62
CA THR A 160 5.73 -11.22 -19.31
C THR A 160 5.06 -10.81 -18.00
N SER A 161 3.77 -10.47 -18.06
CA SER A 161 2.94 -10.20 -16.89
C SER A 161 2.14 -11.44 -16.53
N TYR A 162 2.24 -11.88 -15.29
CA TYR A 162 1.56 -13.07 -14.79
C TYR A 162 0.57 -12.66 -13.70
N HIS A 163 -0.70 -12.99 -13.92
CA HIS A 163 -1.79 -12.73 -12.99
C HIS A 163 -2.17 -14.03 -12.29
N ARG A 164 -2.19 -14.05 -10.96
CA ARG A 164 -2.64 -15.21 -10.18
C ARG A 164 -3.52 -14.77 -9.03
N THR A 165 -4.79 -15.14 -9.09
CA THR A 165 -5.77 -14.87 -8.02
C THR A 165 -5.65 -15.94 -6.94
N SER A 166 -5.34 -15.55 -5.70
CA SER A 166 -5.40 -16.45 -4.54
C SER A 166 -6.75 -16.27 -3.84
N SER A 167 -7.78 -16.99 -4.27
CA SER A 167 -9.11 -16.85 -3.66
C SER A 167 -9.13 -17.46 -2.25
N MET A 168 -9.03 -16.63 -1.22
CA MET A 168 -9.25 -17.04 0.17
C MET A 168 -10.74 -17.32 0.44
N THR A 169 -11.26 -18.45 -0.04
CA THR A 169 -12.54 -18.98 0.46
C THR A 169 -12.30 -19.89 1.66
N ARG A 170 -12.03 -19.29 2.83
CA ARG A 170 -12.41 -19.75 4.18
C ARG A 170 -11.54 -19.06 5.24
N LEU A 171 -12.14 -18.16 6.01
CA LEU A 171 -12.14 -18.12 7.49
C LEU A 171 -12.89 -16.86 7.99
N ARG A 172 -14.17 -16.73 7.60
CA ARG A 172 -15.18 -15.98 8.36
C ARG A 172 -16.44 -16.83 8.48
N GLU A 173 -16.28 -18.04 9.01
CA GLU A 173 -17.41 -18.87 9.43
C GLU A 173 -17.13 -19.58 10.76
N SER A 174 -16.27 -18.99 11.59
CA SER A 174 -15.93 -19.52 12.91
C SER A 174 -15.79 -18.39 13.92
N ASP A 175 -16.82 -17.55 14.00
CA ASP A 175 -17.15 -16.68 15.15
C ASP A 175 -18.67 -16.50 15.24
N ARG A 176 -19.38 -17.64 15.18
CA ARG A 176 -20.75 -17.78 15.66
C ARG A 176 -20.80 -18.92 16.67
N LEU A 177 -20.32 -18.64 17.88
CA LEU A 177 -20.83 -19.22 19.12
C LEU A 177 -20.79 -18.13 20.20
#